data_AF-A0A9Q6ELK2-F1
#
_entry.id   AF-A0A9Q6ELK2-F1
#
_cell.length_a   1.000
_cell.length_b   1.000
_cell.length_c   1.000
_cell.angle_alpha   90.00
_cell.angle_beta   90.00
_cell.angle_gamma   90.00
#
_symmetry.space_group_name_H-M   'P 1'
#
loop_
_entity.id
_entity.type
_entity.pdbx_description
1 polymer ?
#
loop_
_entity_poly.entity_id
_entity_poly.type
_entity_poly.pdbx_seq_one_letter_code
_entity_poly.pdbx_strand_id
1 'polypeptide(L)'
;MTTVLNASPQRFVNTPAIQRITQRALRYLQSGFSVHLRGAAGVGKTTLAMHLADLLNQPIILLFGDDEFKTSDLIGNQLGYTRKKVVDNFIHSVIKVEDELRQHWVDARLTLACKEGFTLVYDEFNRSHPEVNNVLLSVLEERLLVLPTNQHRAEYIRVHPQFRAILTSNPQEYCGVHATQDALMDRVITIDMPPPDELTQQEIVIQKTGIDSEKADKIVRLVRMFWSRSGSGQGGGLRSCLMIGRICHEHEISVNFEEPNFQDICADILLTRTNQPRVEAIRLLEEVLSELHRSTNTQFQPPEIISESQNQIVLEQRVPYEYEVYNYLCKSPGKRFSDLATELGIDRSQIVAALKSLREQGVLLQMQGNAELPNVSQVAFDSSHLINK
;
A
#
# COMPACT_ATOMS: atom_id res chain seq x y z
N MET A 1 -28.56 19.51 0.71
CA MET A 1 -27.09 19.71 0.67
C MET A 1 -26.51 18.66 -0.26
N THR A 2 -25.62 19.08 -1.14
CA THR A 2 -25.07 18.33 -2.28
C THR A 2 -24.01 17.33 -1.80
N THR A 3 -24.42 16.16 -1.32
CA THR A 3 -23.47 15.08 -0.93
C THR A 3 -22.99 14.24 -2.12
N VAL A 4 -23.41 14.63 -3.32
CA VAL A 4 -23.04 13.97 -4.57
C VAL A 4 -21.77 14.62 -5.09
N LEU A 5 -20.70 13.84 -5.13
CA LEU A 5 -19.38 14.23 -5.61
C LEU A 5 -19.13 13.57 -6.96
N ASN A 6 -18.47 14.29 -7.87
CA ASN A 6 -17.76 13.65 -8.97
C ASN A 6 -16.36 13.32 -8.43
N ALA A 7 -15.94 12.05 -8.43
CA ALA A 7 -14.56 11.77 -8.08
C ALA A 7 -13.68 12.31 -9.19
N SER A 8 -12.79 13.22 -8.84
CA SER A 8 -11.63 13.53 -9.65
C SER A 8 -10.43 13.40 -8.70
N PRO A 9 -9.85 12.21 -8.53
CA PRO A 9 -8.66 12.07 -7.71
C PRO A 9 -7.53 12.87 -8.38
N GLN A 10 -7.24 14.05 -7.84
CA GLN A 10 -6.13 14.85 -8.35
C GLN A 10 -4.84 14.01 -8.21
N ARG A 11 -4.21 13.72 -9.36
CA ARG A 11 -2.93 13.01 -9.48
C ARG A 11 -2.93 11.61 -8.86
N PHE A 12 -3.81 10.70 -9.31
CA PHE A 12 -3.70 9.29 -8.93
C PHE A 12 -2.43 8.68 -9.53
N VAL A 13 -1.61 8.03 -8.70
CA VAL A 13 -0.35 7.40 -9.13
C VAL A 13 -0.64 5.94 -9.46
N ASN A 14 -0.48 5.59 -10.73
CA ASN A 14 -0.79 4.25 -11.21
C ASN A 14 0.51 3.45 -11.42
N THR A 15 0.86 2.61 -10.45
CA THR A 15 1.97 1.65 -10.59
C THR A 15 1.45 0.28 -11.05
N PRO A 16 2.30 -0.61 -11.62
CA PRO A 16 1.84 -1.92 -12.09
C PRO A 16 1.13 -2.75 -10.99
N ALA A 17 1.61 -2.66 -9.75
CA ALA A 17 0.99 -3.32 -8.61
C ALA A 17 -0.42 -2.78 -8.32
N ILE A 18 -0.57 -1.45 -8.29
CA ILE A 18 -1.86 -0.77 -8.06
C ILE A 18 -2.81 -1.00 -9.24
N GLN A 19 -2.30 -0.99 -10.47
CA GLN A 19 -3.09 -1.23 -11.68
C GLN A 19 -3.73 -2.62 -11.66
N ARG A 20 -2.97 -3.65 -11.23
CA ARG A 20 -3.49 -5.01 -11.10
C ARG A 20 -4.64 -5.09 -10.09
N ILE A 21 -4.53 -4.40 -8.97
CA ILE A 21 -5.61 -4.32 -7.96
C ILE A 21 -6.81 -3.57 -8.53
N THR A 22 -6.57 -2.43 -9.18
CA THR A 22 -7.60 -1.57 -9.79
C THR A 22 -8.41 -2.33 -10.83
N GLN A 23 -7.75 -3.06 -11.73
CA GLN A 23 -8.41 -3.87 -12.76
C GLN A 23 -9.28 -4.99 -12.15
N ARG A 24 -8.81 -5.66 -11.09
CA ARG A 24 -9.59 -6.69 -10.39
C ARG A 24 -10.83 -6.09 -9.75
N ALA A 25 -10.66 -5.00 -8.98
CA ALA A 25 -11.76 -4.31 -8.33
C ALA A 25 -12.79 -3.80 -9.34
N LEU A 26 -12.34 -3.22 -10.47
CA LEU A 26 -13.22 -2.74 -11.52
C LEU A 26 -14.04 -3.88 -12.15
N ARG A 27 -13.45 -5.06 -12.40
CA ARG A 27 -14.18 -6.23 -12.91
C ARG A 27 -15.28 -6.67 -11.95
N TYR A 28 -15.01 -6.69 -10.65
CA TYR A 28 -16.01 -7.04 -9.64
C TYR A 28 -17.15 -6.02 -9.59
N LEU A 29 -16.82 -4.73 -9.57
CA LEU A 29 -17.79 -3.64 -9.57
C LEU A 29 -18.63 -3.65 -10.85
N GLN A 30 -18.04 -3.82 -12.03
CA GLN A 30 -18.78 -3.92 -13.30
C GLN A 30 -19.74 -5.13 -13.32
N SER A 31 -19.35 -6.22 -12.67
CA SER A 31 -20.19 -7.42 -12.52
C SER A 31 -21.33 -7.25 -11.49
N GLY A 32 -21.41 -6.11 -10.82
CA GLY A 32 -22.49 -5.80 -9.87
C GLY A 32 -22.17 -6.13 -8.41
N PHE A 33 -21.00 -6.70 -8.12
CA PHE A 33 -20.57 -6.99 -6.76
C PHE A 33 -19.98 -5.75 -6.09
N SER A 34 -20.18 -5.67 -4.77
CA SER A 34 -19.53 -4.65 -3.94
C SER A 34 -18.12 -5.10 -3.55
N VAL A 35 -17.22 -4.14 -3.46
CA VAL A 35 -15.80 -4.39 -3.17
C VAL A 35 -15.45 -3.84 -1.81
N HIS A 36 -14.66 -4.60 -1.06
CA HIS A 36 -14.10 -4.18 0.21
C HIS A 36 -12.57 -4.14 0.12
N LEU A 37 -11.97 -2.98 0.39
CA LEU A 37 -10.53 -2.77 0.41
C LEU A 37 -10.03 -2.87 1.85
N ARG A 38 -9.36 -3.98 2.18
CA ARG A 38 -8.80 -4.22 3.51
C ARG A 38 -7.30 -3.97 3.50
N GLY A 39 -6.80 -3.19 4.45
CA GLY A 39 -5.36 -2.94 4.56
C GLY A 39 -5.04 -1.96 5.67
N ALA A 40 -3.77 -1.86 6.04
CA ALA A 40 -3.37 -1.00 7.14
C ALA A 40 -3.58 0.50 6.85
N ALA A 41 -3.49 1.33 7.89
CA ALA A 41 -3.61 2.77 7.74
C ALA A 41 -2.51 3.33 6.80
N GLY A 42 -2.91 4.27 5.93
CA GLY A 42 -1.97 4.99 5.07
C GLY A 42 -1.51 4.27 3.79
N VAL A 43 -2.04 3.08 3.45
CA VAL A 43 -1.69 2.39 2.18
C VAL A 43 -2.43 2.93 0.94
N GLY A 44 -3.28 3.96 1.09
CA GLY A 44 -4.00 4.59 -0.02
C GLY A 44 -5.36 3.98 -0.37
N LYS A 45 -6.01 3.26 0.57
CA LYS A 45 -7.33 2.62 0.36
C LYS A 45 -8.40 3.60 -0.11
N THR A 46 -8.59 4.70 0.64
CA THR A 46 -9.56 5.76 0.29
C THR A 46 -9.26 6.37 -1.07
N THR A 47 -7.97 6.60 -1.37
CA THR A 47 -7.54 7.14 -2.66
C THR A 47 -7.85 6.18 -3.81
N LEU A 48 -7.64 4.87 -3.62
CA LEU A 48 -8.02 3.85 -4.59
C LEU A 48 -9.53 3.74 -4.74
N ALA A 49 -10.30 3.79 -3.64
CA ALA A 49 -11.76 3.75 -3.68
C ALA A 49 -12.34 4.92 -4.49
N MET A 50 -11.84 6.14 -4.27
CA MET A 50 -12.21 7.31 -5.05
C MET A 50 -11.81 7.17 -6.53
N HIS A 51 -10.65 6.59 -6.82
CA HIS A 51 -10.22 6.34 -8.19
C HIS A 51 -11.08 5.29 -8.91
N LEU A 52 -11.44 4.20 -8.24
CA LEU A 52 -12.36 3.21 -8.78
C LEU A 52 -13.72 3.80 -9.10
N ALA A 53 -14.23 4.67 -8.23
CA ALA A 53 -15.50 5.31 -8.40
C ALA A 53 -15.49 6.35 -9.55
N ASP A 54 -14.37 7.07 -9.74
CA ASP A 54 -14.11 7.91 -10.93
C ASP A 54 -14.13 7.07 -12.23
N LEU A 55 -13.44 5.93 -12.24
CA LEU A 55 -13.41 5.02 -13.39
C LEU A 55 -14.77 4.43 -13.76
N LEU A 56 -15.71 4.34 -12.80
CA LEU A 56 -17.09 3.92 -13.07
C LEU A 56 -17.93 5.01 -13.76
N ASN A 57 -17.43 6.25 -13.86
CA ASN A 57 -18.15 7.42 -14.40
C ASN A 57 -19.54 7.61 -13.79
N GLN A 58 -19.65 7.37 -12.48
CA GLN A 58 -20.89 7.54 -11.73
C GLN A 58 -20.71 8.59 -10.64
N PRO A 59 -21.78 9.32 -10.28
CA PRO A 59 -21.75 10.18 -9.11
C PRO A 59 -21.53 9.36 -7.83
N ILE A 60 -20.88 9.98 -6.85
CA ILE A 60 -20.39 9.30 -5.65
C ILE A 60 -20.97 9.93 -4.41
N ILE A 61 -21.31 9.06 -3.46
CA ILE A 61 -21.63 9.45 -2.10
C ILE A 61 -20.53 8.92 -1.18
N LEU A 62 -19.87 9.84 -0.48
CA LEU A 62 -18.79 9.52 0.46
C LEU A 62 -19.32 9.52 1.89
N LEU A 63 -19.05 8.42 2.59
CA LEU A 63 -19.30 8.23 4.02
C LEU A 63 -17.99 7.92 4.73
N PHE A 64 -17.83 8.41 5.95
CA PHE A 64 -16.72 8.12 6.83
C PHE A 64 -17.25 7.44 8.07
N GLY A 65 -16.68 6.30 8.45
CA GLY A 65 -17.07 5.61 9.66
C GLY A 65 -16.84 6.46 10.90
N ASP A 66 -17.86 6.54 11.72
CA ASP A 66 -17.92 7.28 12.97
C ASP A 66 -18.72 6.44 13.98
N ASP A 67 -18.27 6.38 15.23
CA ASP A 67 -18.94 5.66 16.32
C ASP A 67 -20.20 6.39 16.79
N GLU A 68 -20.30 7.70 16.56
CA GLU A 68 -21.52 8.46 16.86
C GLU A 68 -22.62 8.30 15.80
N PHE A 69 -22.34 7.64 14.67
CA PHE A 69 -23.32 7.46 13.61
C PHE A 69 -24.53 6.64 14.05
N LYS A 70 -25.70 7.13 13.64
CA LYS A 70 -26.97 6.44 13.80
C LYS A 70 -27.49 5.96 12.46
N THR A 71 -28.37 4.96 12.51
CA THR A 71 -29.07 4.45 11.33
C THR A 71 -29.84 5.55 10.58
N SER A 72 -30.37 6.54 11.30
CA SER A 72 -31.03 7.72 10.70
C SER A 72 -30.10 8.58 9.84
N ASP A 73 -28.79 8.58 10.12
CA ASP A 73 -27.81 9.40 9.38
C ASP A 73 -27.44 8.76 8.03
N LEU A 74 -27.63 7.44 7.91
CA LEU A 74 -27.50 6.71 6.66
C LEU A 74 -28.77 6.78 5.82
N ILE A 75 -29.91 6.47 6.43
CA ILE A 75 -31.16 6.25 5.70
C ILE A 75 -31.97 7.55 5.56
N GLY A 76 -31.99 8.39 6.57
CA GLY A 76 -32.84 9.56 6.59
C GLY A 76 -33.46 9.75 7.95
N ASN A 77 -33.87 10.98 8.20
CA ASN A 77 -34.63 11.31 9.37
C ASN A 77 -35.84 12.14 8.97
N GLN A 78 -36.80 12.18 9.86
CA GLN A 78 -38.00 12.96 9.69
C GLN A 78 -37.72 14.40 10.15
N LEU A 79 -37.86 15.35 9.25
CA LEU A 79 -37.60 16.76 9.53
C LEU A 79 -38.86 17.58 9.27
N GLY A 80 -39.25 18.36 10.27
CA GLY A 80 -40.26 19.42 10.16
C GLY A 80 -41.67 19.02 10.59
N TYR A 81 -42.36 20.03 11.14
CA TYR A 81 -43.79 20.04 11.42
C TYR A 81 -44.42 21.11 10.53
N THR A 82 -45.37 20.74 9.68
CA THR A 82 -46.17 21.74 8.95
C THR A 82 -47.42 22.05 9.77
N ARG A 83 -47.43 23.17 10.50
CA ARG A 83 -48.62 23.59 11.29
C ARG A 83 -49.58 24.38 10.41
N LYS A 84 -50.74 23.81 10.05
CA LYS A 84 -51.77 24.50 9.29
C LYS A 84 -52.91 25.01 10.19
N LYS A 85 -52.74 26.20 10.79
CA LYS A 85 -53.82 26.84 11.57
C LYS A 85 -54.87 27.44 10.63
N VAL A 86 -56.01 26.76 10.46
CA VAL A 86 -57.18 27.32 9.75
C VAL A 86 -58.04 28.08 10.76
N VAL A 87 -58.17 29.41 10.60
CA VAL A 87 -59.09 30.22 11.42
C VAL A 87 -60.40 30.38 10.65
N ASP A 88 -61.48 29.82 11.17
CA ASP A 88 -62.81 29.95 10.58
C ASP A 88 -63.53 31.17 11.21
N ASN A 89 -63.85 32.19 10.42
CA ASN A 89 -64.36 33.48 10.92
C ASN A 89 -65.89 33.54 11.10
N PHE A 90 -66.59 32.40 11.11
CA PHE A 90 -68.06 32.39 11.10
C PHE A 90 -68.74 32.61 12.46
N ILE A 91 -68.03 32.49 13.59
CA ILE A 91 -68.55 32.82 14.93
C ILE A 91 -67.42 33.49 15.73
N HIS A 92 -67.65 34.71 16.22
CA HIS A 92 -66.66 35.61 16.85
C HIS A 92 -66.08 35.13 18.20
N SER A 93 -66.24 33.86 18.58
CA SER A 93 -65.83 33.32 19.88
C SER A 93 -65.25 31.90 19.87
N VAL A 94 -65.05 31.26 18.71
CA VAL A 94 -64.47 29.90 18.66
C VAL A 94 -63.35 29.83 17.63
N ILE A 95 -62.12 29.58 18.10
CA ILE A 95 -60.97 29.29 17.24
C ILE A 95 -60.90 27.77 17.07
N LYS A 96 -61.28 27.25 15.90
CA LYS A 96 -60.91 25.89 15.53
C LYS A 96 -59.42 25.90 15.16
N VAL A 97 -58.59 25.18 15.91
CA VAL A 97 -57.18 24.96 15.54
C VAL A 97 -57.07 23.51 15.11
N GLU A 98 -56.98 23.26 13.81
CA GLU A 98 -56.57 21.95 13.31
C GLU A 98 -55.05 21.92 13.22
N ASP A 99 -54.40 21.17 14.10
CA ASP A 99 -52.97 20.90 13.99
C ASP A 99 -52.79 19.61 13.16
N GLU A 100 -52.71 19.71 11.83
CA GLU A 100 -52.27 18.59 10.98
C GLU A 100 -50.76 18.41 11.13
N LEU A 101 -50.31 17.39 11.85
CA LEU A 101 -48.88 17.05 11.91
C LEU A 101 -48.47 16.31 10.62
N ARG A 102 -48.07 17.06 9.59
CA ARG A 102 -47.41 16.47 8.41
C ARG A 102 -45.91 16.45 8.62
N GLN A 103 -45.36 15.27 8.44
CA GLN A 103 -44.09 14.85 8.98
C GLN A 103 -43.27 14.41 7.76
N HIS A 104 -42.41 15.28 7.24
CA HIS A 104 -41.73 15.08 5.95
C HIS A 104 -40.47 14.21 6.12
N TRP A 105 -40.38 13.15 5.32
CA TRP A 105 -39.17 12.32 5.26
C TRP A 105 -38.09 13.02 4.43
N VAL A 106 -36.86 13.09 4.97
CA VAL A 106 -35.70 13.58 4.23
C VAL A 106 -34.73 12.43 4.04
N ASP A 107 -34.55 12.04 2.78
CA ASP A 107 -33.60 11.00 2.39
C ASP A 107 -32.18 11.42 2.81
N ALA A 108 -31.47 10.51 3.49
CA ALA A 108 -30.05 10.68 3.73
C ALA A 108 -29.21 9.99 2.64
N ARG A 109 -27.90 9.93 2.90
CA ARG A 109 -26.85 9.62 1.93
C ARG A 109 -27.00 8.23 1.31
N LEU A 110 -27.27 7.20 2.11
CA LEU A 110 -27.45 5.84 1.59
C LEU A 110 -28.73 5.73 0.76
N THR A 111 -29.81 6.35 1.22
CA THR A 111 -31.10 6.33 0.52
C THR A 111 -31.01 6.99 -0.84
N LEU A 112 -30.33 8.14 -0.93
CA LEU A 112 -30.08 8.82 -2.20
C LEU A 112 -29.25 7.94 -3.14
N ALA A 113 -28.17 7.30 -2.65
CA ALA A 113 -27.36 6.40 -3.47
C ALA A 113 -28.18 5.22 -4.01
N CYS A 114 -29.05 4.65 -3.17
CA CYS A 114 -29.90 3.52 -3.55
C CYS A 114 -30.97 3.92 -4.58
N LYS A 115 -31.58 5.10 -4.47
CA LYS A 115 -32.60 5.58 -5.41
C LYS A 115 -32.00 5.94 -6.77
N GLU A 116 -30.90 6.70 -6.77
CA GLU A 116 -30.31 7.27 -7.99
C GLU A 116 -29.25 6.35 -8.62
N GLY A 117 -28.82 5.28 -7.94
CA GLY A 117 -27.83 4.35 -8.45
C GLY A 117 -26.39 4.86 -8.41
N PHE A 118 -26.08 5.73 -7.46
CA PHE A 118 -24.74 6.26 -7.25
C PHE A 118 -23.80 5.22 -6.65
N THR A 119 -22.49 5.46 -6.80
CA THR A 119 -21.47 4.66 -6.12
C THR A 119 -21.31 5.16 -4.68
N LEU A 120 -21.51 4.26 -3.71
CA LEU A 120 -21.24 4.52 -2.31
C LEU A 120 -19.78 4.21 -2.00
N VAL A 121 -19.03 5.19 -1.52
CA VAL A 121 -17.71 4.96 -0.90
C VAL A 121 -17.87 5.10 0.61
N TYR A 122 -17.69 4.02 1.34
CA TYR A 122 -17.76 4.01 2.80
C TYR A 122 -16.37 3.72 3.38
N ASP A 123 -15.70 4.78 3.82
CA ASP A 123 -14.35 4.72 4.36
C ASP A 123 -14.38 4.35 5.85
N GLU A 124 -13.50 3.44 6.28
CA GLU A 124 -13.37 2.99 7.67
C GLU A 124 -14.71 2.51 8.28
N PHE A 125 -15.50 1.73 7.54
CA PHE A 125 -16.86 1.34 7.95
C PHE A 125 -16.90 0.58 9.30
N ASN A 126 -15.78 -0.04 9.67
CA ASN A 126 -15.58 -0.77 10.92
C ASN A 126 -15.57 0.14 12.16
N ARG A 127 -15.40 1.47 11.99
CA ARG A 127 -15.49 2.45 13.07
C ARG A 127 -16.94 2.75 13.47
N SER A 128 -17.90 2.49 12.58
CA SER A 128 -19.31 2.65 12.89
C SER A 128 -19.90 1.44 13.60
N HIS A 129 -20.94 1.70 14.38
CA HIS A 129 -21.62 0.65 15.13
C HIS A 129 -22.15 -0.48 14.21
N PRO A 130 -22.02 -1.75 14.64
CA PRO A 130 -22.62 -2.92 14.00
C PRO A 130 -24.06 -2.74 13.49
N GLU A 131 -24.90 -2.05 14.27
CA GLU A 131 -26.32 -1.83 13.95
C GLU A 131 -26.54 -0.91 12.74
N VAL A 132 -25.67 0.09 12.58
CA VAL A 132 -25.69 1.03 11.43
C VAL A 132 -25.37 0.27 10.14
N ASN A 133 -24.41 -0.64 10.25
CA ASN A 133 -23.93 -1.47 9.17
C ASN A 133 -24.95 -2.54 8.71
N ASN A 134 -25.89 -2.95 9.58
CA ASN A 134 -26.93 -3.94 9.23
C ASN A 134 -27.82 -3.50 8.06
N VAL A 135 -28.02 -2.19 7.89
CA VAL A 135 -28.80 -1.64 6.78
C VAL A 135 -28.21 -2.05 5.43
N LEU A 136 -26.87 -2.06 5.34
CA LEU A 136 -26.15 -2.42 4.12
C LEU A 136 -26.34 -3.89 3.75
N LEU A 137 -26.62 -4.79 4.70
CA LEU A 137 -26.88 -6.20 4.42
C LEU A 137 -28.06 -6.37 3.45
N SER A 138 -29.19 -5.73 3.77
CA SER A 138 -30.40 -5.77 2.92
C SER A 138 -30.20 -5.10 1.55
N VAL A 139 -29.42 -4.03 1.51
CA VAL A 139 -29.10 -3.30 0.27
C VAL A 139 -28.24 -4.13 -0.68
N LEU A 140 -27.25 -4.85 -0.13
CA LEU A 140 -26.28 -5.62 -0.90
C LEU A 140 -26.81 -6.97 -1.36
N GLU A 141 -27.58 -7.66 -0.52
CA GLU A 141 -28.12 -8.99 -0.81
C GLU A 141 -29.47 -8.93 -1.55
N GLU A 142 -30.46 -8.26 -0.95
CA GLU A 142 -31.85 -8.27 -1.44
C GLU A 142 -32.13 -7.13 -2.43
N ARG A 143 -31.18 -6.21 -2.63
CA ARG A 143 -31.37 -4.96 -3.41
C ARG A 143 -32.59 -4.18 -2.91
N LEU A 144 -32.81 -4.19 -1.61
CA LEU A 144 -33.89 -3.47 -0.93
C LEU A 144 -33.32 -2.68 0.25
N LEU A 145 -33.72 -1.42 0.35
CA LEU A 145 -33.45 -0.60 1.52
C LEU A 145 -34.74 -0.51 2.34
N VAL A 146 -34.67 -0.97 3.60
CA VAL A 146 -35.79 -0.93 4.54
C VAL A 146 -35.77 0.41 5.28
N LEU A 147 -36.79 1.24 5.10
CA LEU A 147 -36.95 2.46 5.88
C LEU A 147 -37.60 2.16 7.24
N PRO A 148 -37.20 2.86 8.32
CA PRO A 148 -37.87 2.73 9.61
C PRO A 148 -39.34 3.14 9.51
N THR A 149 -40.22 2.29 10.04
CA THR A 149 -41.68 2.36 9.95
C THR A 149 -42.25 3.67 10.52
N ASN A 150 -43.10 4.35 9.75
CA ASN A 150 -44.06 5.31 10.29
C ASN A 150 -45.47 4.71 10.19
N GLN A 151 -46.15 4.57 11.33
CA GLN A 151 -47.60 4.39 11.44
C GLN A 151 -48.22 3.32 10.49
N HIS A 152 -47.73 2.08 10.59
CA HIS A 152 -48.33 0.84 10.03
C HIS A 152 -47.94 0.37 8.61
N ARG A 153 -46.90 0.93 7.96
CA ARG A 153 -46.25 0.25 6.80
C ARG A 153 -44.74 0.44 6.80
N ALA A 154 -44.02 -0.67 6.60
CA ALA A 154 -42.62 -0.63 6.21
C ALA A 154 -42.56 -0.12 4.77
N GLU A 155 -41.85 0.99 4.55
CA GLU A 155 -41.59 1.52 3.23
C GLU A 155 -40.26 0.91 2.74
N TYR A 156 -40.33 0.21 1.61
CA TYR A 156 -39.17 -0.44 0.99
C TYR A 156 -38.78 0.34 -0.25
N ILE A 157 -37.48 0.63 -0.37
CA ILE A 157 -36.93 1.23 -1.58
C ILE A 157 -36.18 0.15 -2.34
N ARG A 158 -36.54 -0.04 -3.61
CA ARG A 158 -35.77 -0.90 -4.51
C ARG A 158 -34.47 -0.20 -4.89
N VAL A 159 -33.35 -0.87 -4.62
CA VAL A 159 -32.01 -0.36 -4.94
C VAL A 159 -31.83 -0.37 -6.45
N HIS A 160 -31.36 0.76 -6.99
CA HIS A 160 -31.14 0.92 -8.41
C HIS A 160 -30.09 -0.09 -8.93
N PRO A 161 -30.28 -0.70 -10.12
CA PRO A 161 -29.37 -1.74 -10.63
C PRO A 161 -27.93 -1.27 -10.83
N GLN A 162 -27.72 0.04 -11.02
CA GLN A 162 -26.40 0.63 -11.19
C GLN A 162 -25.69 0.97 -9.88
N PHE A 163 -26.36 0.86 -8.71
CA PHE A 163 -25.75 1.09 -7.41
C PHE A 163 -24.55 0.15 -7.19
N ARG A 164 -23.45 0.73 -6.71
CA ARG A 164 -22.21 0.02 -6.34
C ARG A 164 -21.76 0.49 -4.97
N ALA A 165 -21.15 -0.40 -4.19
CA ALA A 165 -20.53 -0.02 -2.93
C ALA A 165 -19.05 -0.40 -2.90
N ILE A 166 -18.23 0.53 -2.43
CA ILE A 166 -16.80 0.36 -2.16
C ILE A 166 -16.59 0.66 -0.68
N LEU A 167 -16.22 -0.36 0.08
CA LEU A 167 -15.98 -0.27 1.51
C LEU A 167 -14.48 -0.28 1.79
N THR A 168 -14.02 0.40 2.84
CA THR A 168 -12.62 0.25 3.31
C THR A 168 -12.58 -0.09 4.80
N SER A 169 -11.57 -0.85 5.22
CA SER A 169 -11.31 -1.07 6.65
C SER A 169 -9.83 -1.23 6.96
N ASN A 170 -9.52 -1.06 8.24
CA ASN A 170 -8.22 -1.35 8.82
C ASN A 170 -8.27 -2.66 9.63
N PRO A 171 -7.46 -3.69 9.32
CA PRO A 171 -7.52 -4.96 10.03
C PRO A 171 -7.19 -4.87 11.53
N GLN A 172 -6.43 -3.88 11.98
CA GLN A 172 -6.11 -3.69 13.40
C GLN A 172 -7.31 -3.23 14.23
N GLU A 173 -8.25 -2.52 13.60
CA GLU A 173 -9.49 -2.08 14.23
C GLU A 173 -10.58 -3.16 14.16
N TYR A 174 -10.31 -4.30 13.51
CA TYR A 174 -11.18 -5.48 13.50
C TYR A 174 -11.06 -6.32 14.78
N CYS A 175 -10.28 -5.88 15.77
CA CYS A 175 -10.11 -6.56 17.06
C CYS A 175 -11.34 -6.35 17.96
N GLY A 176 -12.48 -6.93 17.57
CA GLY A 176 -13.73 -6.88 18.31
C GLY A 176 -14.76 -7.77 17.64
N VAL A 177 -15.15 -8.86 18.29
CA VAL A 177 -16.02 -9.92 17.78
C VAL A 177 -17.44 -9.37 17.55
N HIS A 178 -17.72 -8.86 16.35
CA HIS A 178 -19.06 -8.42 15.97
C HIS A 178 -19.57 -9.19 14.76
N ALA A 179 -20.48 -10.14 15.01
CA ALA A 179 -21.04 -11.05 14.01
C ALA A 179 -21.67 -10.35 12.78
N THR A 180 -22.11 -9.09 12.91
CA THR A 180 -22.67 -8.35 11.77
C THR A 180 -21.60 -7.87 10.78
N GLN A 181 -20.37 -7.64 11.26
CA GLN A 181 -19.24 -7.32 10.39
C GLN A 181 -18.84 -8.56 9.57
N ASP A 182 -18.84 -9.75 10.17
CA ASP A 182 -18.64 -11.02 9.45
C ASP A 182 -19.73 -11.22 8.37
N ALA A 183 -21.00 -10.95 8.70
CA ALA A 183 -22.10 -11.06 7.74
C ALA A 183 -21.96 -10.11 6.54
N LEU A 184 -21.42 -8.90 6.75
CA LEU A 184 -21.12 -7.98 5.65
C LEU A 184 -19.99 -8.51 4.77
N MET A 185 -18.96 -9.12 5.37
CA MET A 185 -17.83 -9.69 4.64
C MET A 185 -18.25 -10.81 3.68
N ASP A 186 -19.25 -11.61 4.04
CA ASP A 186 -19.79 -12.67 3.17
C ASP A 186 -20.51 -12.12 1.93
N ARG A 187 -20.94 -10.85 1.96
CA ARG A 187 -21.71 -10.18 0.88
C ARG A 187 -20.85 -9.26 0.01
N VAL A 188 -19.55 -9.13 0.30
CA VAL A 188 -18.63 -8.26 -0.44
C VAL A 188 -17.36 -9.00 -0.84
N ILE A 189 -16.77 -8.61 -1.97
CA ILE A 189 -15.49 -9.17 -2.40
C ILE A 189 -14.38 -8.40 -1.70
N THR A 190 -13.70 -9.05 -0.77
CA THR A 190 -12.55 -8.45 -0.06
C THR A 190 -11.27 -8.55 -0.88
N ILE A 191 -10.60 -7.42 -1.05
CA ILE A 191 -9.28 -7.30 -1.65
C ILE A 191 -8.32 -6.78 -0.58
N ASP A 192 -7.32 -7.59 -0.27
CA ASP A 192 -6.22 -7.20 0.59
C ASP A 192 -5.27 -6.26 -0.14
N MET A 193 -5.06 -5.08 0.44
CA MET A 193 -4.08 -4.08 0.03
C MET A 193 -2.86 -4.20 0.96
N PRO A 194 -1.81 -4.92 0.53
CA PRO A 194 -0.57 -4.97 1.28
C PRO A 194 0.09 -3.58 1.29
N PRO A 195 1.01 -3.33 2.24
CA PRO A 195 1.88 -2.17 2.18
C PRO A 195 2.59 -2.12 0.81
N PRO A 196 2.63 -0.96 0.15
CA PRO A 196 3.27 -0.84 -1.15
C PRO A 196 4.76 -1.18 -1.06
N ASP A 197 5.28 -1.82 -2.11
CA ASP A 197 6.71 -2.09 -2.27
C ASP A 197 7.51 -0.77 -2.37
N GLU A 198 8.83 -0.86 -2.24
CA GLU A 198 9.70 0.30 -2.19
C GLU A 198 9.63 1.14 -3.47
N LEU A 199 9.66 0.49 -4.63
CA LEU A 199 9.56 1.16 -5.92
C LEU A 199 8.20 1.85 -6.07
N THR A 200 7.10 1.18 -5.70
CA THR A 200 5.78 1.81 -5.71
C THR A 200 5.72 3.00 -4.75
N GLN A 201 6.31 2.92 -3.56
CA GLN A 201 6.34 4.04 -2.61
C GLN A 201 7.12 5.24 -3.16
N GLN A 202 8.29 4.99 -3.76
CA GLN A 202 9.12 6.03 -4.38
C GLN A 202 8.34 6.74 -5.48
N GLU A 203 7.73 5.99 -6.41
CA GLU A 203 6.94 6.55 -7.50
C GLU A 203 5.77 7.40 -6.98
N ILE A 204 5.09 6.94 -5.93
CA ILE A 204 4.01 7.71 -5.31
C ILE A 204 4.54 9.02 -4.72
N VAL A 205 5.68 8.99 -4.01
CA VAL A 205 6.29 10.19 -3.42
C VAL A 205 6.69 11.17 -4.52
N ILE A 206 7.43 10.72 -5.55
CA ILE A 206 7.88 11.54 -6.67
C ILE A 206 6.70 12.23 -7.35
N GLN A 207 5.67 11.47 -7.76
CA GLN A 207 4.54 12.04 -8.50
C GLN A 207 3.64 12.95 -7.63
N LYS A 208 3.57 12.71 -6.32
CA LYS A 208 2.72 13.51 -5.41
C LYS A 208 3.42 14.76 -4.90
N THR A 209 4.72 14.70 -4.58
CA THR A 209 5.47 15.80 -3.97
C THR A 209 6.32 16.56 -4.97
N GLY A 210 6.67 15.98 -6.13
CA GLY A 210 7.55 16.60 -7.12
C GLY A 210 9.04 16.53 -6.76
N ILE A 211 9.41 15.68 -5.80
CA ILE A 211 10.80 15.53 -5.36
C ILE A 211 11.61 14.62 -6.31
N ASP A 212 12.92 14.84 -6.39
CA ASP A 212 13.83 14.02 -7.21
C ASP A 212 13.88 12.56 -6.76
N SER A 213 14.11 11.65 -7.70
CA SER A 213 14.15 10.20 -7.45
C SER A 213 15.16 9.79 -6.38
N GLU A 214 16.35 10.37 -6.37
CA GLU A 214 17.38 10.07 -5.37
C GLU A 214 16.95 10.47 -3.95
N LYS A 215 16.29 11.62 -3.82
CA LYS A 215 15.77 12.11 -2.55
C LYS A 215 14.60 11.25 -2.07
N ALA A 216 13.72 10.85 -2.99
CA ALA A 216 12.61 9.95 -2.69
C ALA A 216 13.10 8.58 -2.19
N ASP A 217 14.13 7.99 -2.82
CA ASP A 217 14.74 6.73 -2.40
C ASP A 217 15.28 6.83 -0.96
N LYS A 218 16.07 7.88 -0.65
CA LYS A 218 16.57 8.12 0.72
C LYS A 218 15.46 8.19 1.76
N ILE A 219 14.39 8.95 1.48
CA ILE A 219 13.26 9.11 2.41
C ILE A 219 12.53 7.78 2.61
N VAL A 220 12.23 7.07 1.53
CA VAL A 220 11.49 5.80 1.59
C VAL A 220 12.28 4.75 2.37
N ARG A 221 13.59 4.63 2.12
CA ARG A 221 14.48 3.70 2.85
C ARG A 221 14.52 4.02 4.34
N LEU A 222 14.72 5.29 4.69
CA LEU A 222 14.73 5.75 6.09
C LEU A 222 13.45 5.38 6.81
N VAL A 223 12.31 5.73 6.23
CA VAL A 223 11.01 5.47 6.84
C VAL A 223 10.78 3.97 6.99
N ARG A 224 11.02 3.16 5.94
CA ARG A 224 10.86 1.70 6.00
C ARG A 224 11.72 1.05 7.07
N MET A 225 12.99 1.43 7.13
CA MET A 225 13.95 0.88 8.09
C MET A 225 13.57 1.22 9.53
N PHE A 226 13.15 2.45 9.78
CA PHE A 226 12.64 2.89 11.07
C PHE A 226 11.41 2.07 11.51
N TRP A 227 10.41 1.92 10.64
CA TRP A 227 9.21 1.14 10.95
C TRP A 227 9.50 -0.35 11.16
N SER A 228 10.43 -0.93 10.39
CA SER A 228 10.85 -2.32 10.56
C SER A 228 11.49 -2.58 11.92
N ARG A 229 12.18 -1.59 12.51
CA ARG A 229 12.84 -1.71 13.83
C ARG A 229 11.94 -1.35 15.00
N SER A 230 11.02 -0.39 14.81
CA SER A 230 10.13 0.06 15.87
C SER A 230 9.08 -1.00 16.28
N GLY A 231 8.92 -2.09 15.52
CA GLY A 231 7.92 -3.13 15.81
C GLY A 231 6.47 -2.64 15.70
N SER A 232 6.27 -1.37 15.33
CA SER A 232 4.98 -0.74 15.12
C SER A 232 4.40 -1.27 13.80
N GLY A 233 3.61 -2.33 13.91
CA GLY A 233 3.06 -3.09 12.79
C GLY A 233 2.34 -2.22 11.75
N GLN A 234 2.83 -2.32 10.53
CA GLN A 234 2.10 -2.18 9.27
C GLN A 234 1.46 -0.85 8.88
N GLY A 235 1.67 0.27 9.57
CA GLY A 235 1.38 1.58 8.96
C GLY A 235 2.29 1.75 7.75
N GLY A 236 1.77 1.76 6.53
CA GLY A 236 2.54 1.58 5.29
C GLY A 236 3.59 2.65 4.95
N GLY A 237 4.04 3.47 5.91
CA GLY A 237 5.09 4.50 5.82
C GLY A 237 4.75 5.67 4.91
N LEU A 238 3.84 5.47 3.96
CA LEU A 238 3.60 6.34 2.83
C LEU A 238 3.16 7.74 3.25
N ARG A 239 2.32 7.86 4.28
CA ARG A 239 1.92 9.16 4.81
C ARG A 239 3.11 9.93 5.38
N SER A 240 4.02 9.26 6.10
CA SER A 240 5.25 9.87 6.62
C SER A 240 6.18 10.25 5.48
N CYS A 241 6.37 9.38 4.47
CA CYS A 241 7.17 9.69 3.28
C CYS A 241 6.63 10.91 2.52
N LEU A 242 5.31 11.00 2.35
CA LEU A 242 4.66 12.13 1.69
C LEU A 242 4.81 13.43 2.49
N MET A 243 4.70 13.38 3.82
CA MET A 243 4.91 14.56 4.68
C MET A 243 6.35 15.05 4.59
N ILE A 244 7.33 14.16 4.78
CA ILE A 244 8.76 14.49 4.70
C ILE A 244 9.09 15.02 3.30
N GLY A 245 8.71 14.28 2.25
CA GLY A 245 9.01 14.64 0.86
C GLY A 245 8.36 15.96 0.43
N ARG A 246 7.14 16.26 0.90
CA ARG A 246 6.46 17.52 0.62
C ARG A 246 7.15 18.69 1.31
N ILE A 247 7.44 18.59 2.62
CA ILE A 247 8.12 19.64 3.37
C ILE A 247 9.51 19.92 2.80
N CYS A 248 10.27 18.86 2.48
CA CYS A 248 11.59 19.02 1.89
C CYS A 248 11.55 19.70 0.52
N HIS A 249 10.53 19.39 -0.30
CA HIS A 249 10.37 20.04 -1.61
C HIS A 249 9.88 21.49 -1.50
N GLU A 250 8.85 21.76 -0.69
CA GLU A 250 8.26 23.11 -0.56
C GLU A 250 9.21 24.11 0.11
N HIS A 251 10.11 23.65 0.99
CA HIS A 251 11.09 24.49 1.70
C HIS A 251 12.52 24.36 1.19
N GLU A 252 12.73 23.69 0.04
CA GLU A 252 14.05 23.49 -0.59
C GLU A 252 15.11 22.89 0.36
N ILE A 253 14.69 22.04 1.29
CA ILE A 253 15.57 21.42 2.28
C ILE A 253 16.35 20.28 1.62
N SER A 254 17.66 20.27 1.84
CA SER A 254 18.53 19.20 1.33
C SER A 254 18.25 17.88 2.05
N VAL A 255 17.87 16.86 1.28
CA VAL A 255 17.66 15.50 1.79
C VAL A 255 19.02 14.80 1.96
N ASN A 256 19.68 15.14 3.06
CA ASN A 256 20.91 14.53 3.52
C ASN A 256 20.77 14.12 4.98
N PHE A 257 21.33 12.96 5.32
CA PHE A 257 21.25 12.40 6.67
C PHE A 257 22.04 13.21 7.72
N GLU A 258 22.90 14.14 7.30
CA GLU A 258 23.66 15.04 8.18
C GLU A 258 22.99 16.40 8.36
N GLU A 259 22.01 16.76 7.52
CA GLU A 259 21.38 18.07 7.56
C GLU A 259 20.48 18.17 8.81
N PRO A 260 20.74 19.11 9.75
CA PRO A 260 20.00 19.18 11.01
C PRO A 260 18.49 19.37 10.79
N ASN A 261 18.12 20.23 9.85
CA ASN A 261 16.72 20.48 9.50
C ASN A 261 15.99 19.21 9.03
N PHE A 262 16.69 18.35 8.27
CA PHE A 262 16.11 17.09 7.79
C PHE A 262 15.94 16.08 8.93
N GLN A 263 16.89 16.01 9.86
CA GLN A 263 16.80 15.16 11.05
C GLN A 263 15.64 15.59 11.95
N ASP A 264 15.48 16.90 12.19
CA ASP A 264 14.39 17.44 13.00
C ASP A 264 13.01 17.09 12.40
N ILE A 265 12.85 17.27 11.08
CA ILE A 265 11.60 16.90 10.37
C ILE A 265 11.32 15.40 10.50
N CYS A 266 12.35 14.56 10.32
CA CYS A 266 12.22 13.12 10.48
C CYS A 266 11.81 12.76 11.91
N ALA A 267 12.43 13.38 12.91
CA ALA A 267 12.13 13.16 14.32
C ALA A 267 10.68 13.55 14.65
N ASP A 268 10.24 14.74 14.25
CA ASP A 268 8.89 15.22 14.53
C ASP A 268 7.80 14.33 13.92
N ILE A 269 8.02 13.85 12.69
CA ILE A 269 7.03 13.04 11.96
C ILE A 269 7.03 11.58 12.42
N LEU A 270 8.20 10.99 12.65
CA LEU A 270 8.32 9.56 12.95
C LEU A 270 8.09 9.25 14.42
N LEU A 271 8.67 10.03 15.33
CA LEU A 271 8.58 9.76 16.78
C LEU A 271 7.16 9.91 17.32
N THR A 272 6.37 10.82 16.75
CA THR A 272 4.96 11.04 17.15
C THR A 272 4.07 9.82 16.86
N ARG A 273 4.51 8.93 15.96
CA ARG A 273 3.70 7.81 15.46
C ARG A 273 4.14 6.45 16.00
N THR A 274 5.19 6.40 16.82
CA THR A 274 5.63 5.16 17.46
C THR A 274 4.92 4.93 18.78
N ASN A 275 4.62 3.67 19.09
CA ASN A 275 4.09 3.28 20.40
C ASN A 275 5.20 3.08 21.46
N GLN A 276 6.46 3.39 21.11
CA GLN A 276 7.64 3.22 21.95
C GLN A 276 7.89 4.47 22.82
N PRO A 277 8.58 4.31 23.97
CA PRO A 277 9.05 5.44 24.76
C PRO A 277 9.89 6.39 23.92
N ARG A 278 9.68 7.70 24.07
CA ARG A 278 10.35 8.73 23.25
C ARG A 278 11.88 8.59 23.22
N VAL A 279 12.50 8.24 24.35
CA VAL A 279 13.97 8.07 24.44
C VAL A 279 14.47 6.90 23.58
N GLU A 280 13.72 5.81 23.53
CA GLU A 280 14.06 4.63 22.73
C GLU A 280 13.85 4.90 21.24
N ALA A 281 12.73 5.56 20.89
CA ALA A 281 12.43 5.94 19.52
C ALA A 281 13.48 6.92 18.93
N ILE A 282 13.99 7.86 19.74
CA ILE A 282 15.08 8.77 19.33
C ILE A 282 16.36 7.97 19.02
N ARG A 283 16.77 7.07 19.92
CA ARG A 283 17.96 6.23 19.71
C ARG A 283 17.84 5.39 18.44
N LEU A 284 16.67 4.79 18.21
CA LEU A 284 16.41 4.02 17.00
C LEU A 284 16.52 4.88 15.73
N LEU A 285 16.02 6.12 15.77
CA LEU A 285 16.15 7.05 14.65
C LEU A 285 17.61 7.42 14.37
N GLU A 286 18.38 7.74 15.41
CA GLU A 286 19.81 8.06 15.30
C GLU A 286 20.61 6.87 14.74
N GLU A 287 20.32 5.65 15.20
CA GLU A 287 20.93 4.42 14.69
C GLU A 287 20.64 4.24 13.19
N VAL A 288 19.36 4.37 12.79
CA VAL A 288 18.93 4.26 11.38
C VAL A 288 19.59 5.31 10.49
N LEU A 289 19.63 6.58 10.94
CA LEU A 289 20.30 7.66 10.22
C LEU A 289 21.79 7.38 10.02
N SER A 290 22.48 6.92 11.08
CA SER A 290 23.90 6.63 11.03
C SER A 290 24.25 5.47 10.08
N GLU A 291 23.40 4.45 10.03
CA GLU A 291 23.58 3.28 9.18
C GLU A 291 23.32 3.59 7.71
N LEU A 292 22.24 4.35 7.43
CA LEU A 292 21.95 4.79 6.06
C LEU A 292 23.04 5.70 5.54
N HIS A 293 23.57 6.60 6.36
CA HIS A 293 24.71 7.43 6.00
C HIS A 293 25.94 6.60 5.57
N ARG A 294 26.29 5.55 6.34
CA ARG A 294 27.39 4.64 5.98
C ARG A 294 27.13 3.90 4.66
N SER A 295 25.89 3.49 4.42
CA SER A 295 25.51 2.76 3.20
C SER A 295 25.57 3.64 1.94
N THR A 296 25.22 4.93 2.04
CA THR A 296 25.37 5.89 0.93
C THR A 296 26.84 6.22 0.64
N ASN A 297 27.70 6.28 1.65
CA ASN A 297 29.14 6.53 1.45
C ASN A 297 29.91 5.33 0.90
N THR A 298 29.34 4.11 0.95
CA THR A 298 29.95 2.93 0.31
C THR A 298 29.62 2.81 -1.18
N GLN A 299 28.75 3.65 -1.73
CA GLN A 299 28.42 3.69 -3.17
C GLN A 299 29.13 4.80 -3.95
N PHE A 300 29.96 5.63 -3.29
CA PHE A 300 30.78 6.67 -3.93
C PHE A 300 32.24 6.63 -3.46
N GLN A 301 32.92 5.52 -3.73
CA GLN A 301 34.34 5.58 -4.07
C GLN A 301 34.47 5.11 -5.53
N PRO A 302 34.90 5.97 -6.48
CA PRO A 302 35.41 5.46 -7.74
C PRO A 302 36.53 4.49 -7.37
N PRO A 303 36.62 3.30 -7.97
CA PRO A 303 37.70 2.38 -7.65
C PRO A 303 39.01 3.13 -7.88
N GLU A 304 39.75 3.36 -6.79
CA GLU A 304 41.14 3.78 -6.89
C GLU A 304 41.81 2.79 -7.83
N ILE A 305 42.57 3.32 -8.77
CA ILE A 305 43.40 2.55 -9.68
C ILE A 305 44.40 1.80 -8.79
N ILE A 306 44.05 0.57 -8.41
CA ILE A 306 44.93 -0.32 -7.67
C ILE A 306 46.03 -0.69 -8.66
N SER A 307 47.19 -0.07 -8.48
CA SER A 307 48.43 -0.43 -9.17
C SER A 307 48.69 -1.93 -9.03
N GLU A 308 49.09 -2.56 -10.14
CA GLU A 308 49.29 -4.00 -10.39
C GLU A 308 50.16 -4.75 -9.35
N SER A 309 50.78 -4.06 -8.41
CA SER A 309 51.73 -4.57 -7.42
C SER A 309 51.08 -5.21 -6.17
N GLN A 310 49.77 -5.09 -5.94
CA GLN A 310 49.12 -5.73 -4.77
C GLN A 310 48.39 -7.05 -5.07
N ASN A 311 48.13 -7.37 -6.34
CA ASN A 311 47.51 -8.66 -6.73
C ASN A 311 48.47 -9.86 -6.63
N GLN A 312 49.77 -9.63 -6.49
CA GLN A 312 50.77 -10.71 -6.37
C GLN A 312 50.87 -11.31 -4.97
N ILE A 313 50.42 -10.60 -3.92
CA ILE A 313 50.68 -11.01 -2.53
C ILE A 313 49.60 -11.95 -1.96
N VAL A 314 48.40 -12.00 -2.56
CA VAL A 314 47.26 -12.77 -2.02
C VAL A 314 47.15 -14.19 -2.62
N LEU A 315 47.90 -14.51 -3.67
CA LEU A 315 47.80 -15.80 -4.38
C LEU A 315 48.93 -16.81 -4.06
N GLU A 316 49.95 -16.43 -3.29
CA GLU A 316 51.09 -17.32 -3.00
C GLU A 316 50.84 -18.38 -1.91
N GLN A 317 49.67 -18.40 -1.25
CA GLN A 317 49.48 -19.29 -0.10
C GLN A 317 48.52 -20.48 -0.27
N ARG A 318 47.88 -20.73 -1.43
CA ARG A 318 47.06 -21.96 -1.56
C ARG A 318 47.10 -22.60 -2.95
N VAL A 319 47.55 -23.87 -2.90
CA VAL A 319 47.42 -24.99 -3.84
C VAL A 319 47.79 -24.69 -5.31
N PRO A 320 49.02 -25.08 -5.76
CA PRO A 320 49.58 -24.68 -7.07
C PRO A 320 48.69 -24.98 -8.29
N TYR A 321 47.95 -26.10 -8.26
CA TYR A 321 47.22 -26.59 -9.42
C TYR A 321 45.95 -25.78 -9.74
N GLU A 322 45.37 -25.05 -8.78
CA GLU A 322 44.13 -24.27 -9.02
C GLU A 322 44.41 -23.02 -9.87
N TYR A 323 45.54 -22.36 -9.60
CA TYR A 323 45.95 -21.15 -10.31
C TYR A 323 46.36 -21.43 -11.76
N GLU A 324 47.05 -22.55 -11.99
CA GLU A 324 47.44 -22.99 -13.34
C GLU A 324 46.22 -23.33 -14.21
N VAL A 325 45.24 -24.02 -13.62
CA VAL A 325 43.98 -24.36 -14.31
C VAL A 325 43.18 -23.09 -14.63
N TYR A 326 43.08 -22.13 -13.69
CA TYR A 326 42.39 -20.87 -13.91
C TYR A 326 43.03 -20.03 -15.03
N ASN A 327 44.35 -19.87 -15.00
CA ASN A 327 45.08 -19.11 -16.03
C ASN A 327 44.97 -19.74 -17.43
N TYR A 328 44.93 -21.07 -17.52
CA TYR A 328 44.74 -21.76 -18.80
C TYR A 328 43.32 -21.54 -19.35
N LEU A 329 42.29 -21.60 -18.49
CA LEU A 329 40.89 -21.32 -18.87
C LEU A 329 40.69 -19.89 -19.37
N CYS A 330 41.37 -18.91 -18.77
CA CYS A 330 41.34 -17.51 -19.24
C CYS A 330 42.02 -17.32 -20.61
N LYS A 331 43.07 -18.10 -20.91
CA LYS A 331 43.84 -17.97 -22.17
C LYS A 331 43.24 -18.75 -23.34
N SER A 332 42.36 -19.73 -23.13
CA SER A 332 41.84 -20.60 -24.19
C SER A 332 40.39 -21.03 -23.94
N PRO A 333 39.40 -20.15 -24.16
CA PRO A 333 37.98 -20.50 -24.03
C PRO A 333 37.57 -21.52 -25.11
N GLY A 334 36.97 -22.65 -24.71
CA GLY A 334 36.32 -23.62 -25.62
C GLY A 334 37.11 -24.87 -26.04
N LYS A 335 38.30 -25.14 -25.48
CA LYS A 335 39.01 -26.43 -25.72
C LYS A 335 38.35 -27.61 -24.98
N ARG A 336 38.71 -28.85 -25.34
CA ARG A 336 38.16 -30.08 -24.71
C ARG A 336 38.97 -30.48 -23.48
N PHE A 337 38.30 -31.15 -22.53
CA PHE A 337 38.87 -31.62 -21.26
C PHE A 337 40.11 -32.54 -21.41
N SER A 338 40.23 -33.24 -22.55
CA SER A 338 41.37 -34.13 -22.86
C SER A 338 42.69 -33.39 -23.05
N ASP A 339 42.63 -32.16 -23.58
CA ASP A 339 43.82 -31.42 -23.99
C ASP A 339 44.48 -30.75 -22.78
N LEU A 340 43.66 -30.39 -21.78
CA LEU A 340 44.06 -29.75 -20.53
C LEU A 340 44.95 -30.67 -19.65
N ALA A 341 44.68 -31.99 -19.65
CA ALA A 341 45.47 -32.97 -18.91
C ALA A 341 46.85 -33.23 -19.55
N THR A 342 46.95 -33.10 -20.87
CA THR A 342 48.19 -33.39 -21.61
C THR A 342 49.14 -32.19 -21.59
N GLU A 343 48.59 -30.97 -21.57
CA GLU A 343 49.37 -29.72 -21.65
C GLU A 343 49.88 -29.24 -20.29
N LEU A 344 49.15 -29.54 -19.20
CA LEU A 344 49.57 -29.20 -17.83
C LEU A 344 50.29 -30.36 -17.10
N GLY A 345 50.23 -31.59 -17.62
CA GLY A 345 50.86 -32.76 -16.99
C GLY A 345 50.25 -33.15 -15.65
N ILE A 346 49.00 -32.73 -15.38
CA ILE A 346 48.28 -32.92 -14.13
C ILE A 346 47.29 -34.07 -14.27
N ASP A 347 47.19 -34.91 -13.23
CA ASP A 347 46.25 -36.03 -13.19
C ASP A 347 44.79 -35.58 -13.27
N ARG A 348 43.97 -36.38 -13.95
CA ARG A 348 42.56 -36.08 -14.22
C ARG A 348 41.73 -35.84 -12.94
N SER A 349 42.11 -36.46 -11.83
CA SER A 349 41.48 -36.29 -10.51
C SER A 349 41.75 -34.91 -9.90
N GLN A 350 42.96 -34.37 -10.07
CA GLN A 350 43.37 -33.06 -9.54
C GLN A 350 42.69 -31.92 -10.32
N ILE A 351 42.53 -32.06 -11.63
CA ILE A 351 41.79 -31.09 -12.47
C ILE A 351 40.32 -31.01 -12.04
N VAL A 352 39.69 -32.16 -11.77
CA VAL A 352 38.30 -32.19 -11.29
C VAL A 352 38.18 -31.55 -9.90
N ALA A 353 39.16 -31.76 -9.01
CA ALA A 353 39.19 -31.11 -7.71
C ALA A 353 39.34 -29.58 -7.81
N ALA A 354 40.24 -29.10 -8.67
CA ALA A 354 40.43 -27.67 -8.95
C ALA A 354 39.17 -27.01 -9.51
N LEU A 355 38.53 -27.61 -10.51
CA LEU A 355 37.30 -27.07 -11.10
C LEU A 355 36.15 -27.04 -10.09
N LYS A 356 36.07 -28.05 -9.21
CA LYS A 356 35.07 -28.07 -8.14
C LYS A 356 35.32 -26.96 -7.12
N SER A 357 36.59 -26.75 -6.73
CA SER A 357 37.01 -25.66 -5.84
C SER A 357 36.69 -24.28 -6.45
N LEU A 358 37.05 -24.06 -7.72
CA LEU A 358 36.75 -22.82 -8.45
C LEU A 358 35.25 -22.56 -8.62
N ARG A 359 34.44 -23.63 -8.74
CA ARG A 359 32.98 -23.54 -8.75
C ARG A 359 32.41 -23.19 -7.36
N GLU A 360 32.94 -23.80 -6.31
CA GLU A 360 32.54 -23.49 -4.92
C GLU A 360 32.92 -22.06 -4.53
N GLN A 361 33.99 -21.52 -5.10
CA GLN A 361 34.41 -20.12 -4.97
C GLN A 361 33.59 -19.15 -5.84
N GLY A 362 32.62 -19.64 -6.61
CA GLY A 362 31.73 -18.80 -7.43
C GLY A 362 32.37 -18.23 -8.69
N VAL A 363 33.57 -18.70 -9.06
CA VAL A 363 34.33 -18.22 -10.22
C VAL A 363 33.85 -18.86 -11.53
N LEU A 364 33.16 -20.01 -11.46
CA LEU A 364 32.62 -20.74 -12.62
C LEU A 364 31.12 -21.06 -12.47
N LEU A 365 30.30 -20.70 -13.47
CA LEU A 365 28.87 -21.00 -13.53
C LEU A 365 28.58 -22.39 -14.18
N GLN A 366 27.42 -22.97 -13.86
CA GLN A 366 27.03 -24.37 -14.11
C GLN A 366 26.98 -24.76 -15.61
N MET A 367 27.37 -26.02 -15.93
CA MET A 367 27.35 -26.60 -17.28
C MET A 367 25.93 -26.78 -17.86
N GLN A 368 25.72 -26.34 -19.11
CA GLN A 368 24.72 -26.93 -20.00
C GLN A 368 25.40 -27.88 -20.99
N GLY A 369 25.20 -29.20 -20.82
CA GLY A 369 25.41 -30.18 -21.90
C GLY A 369 26.87 -30.57 -22.21
N ASN A 370 27.07 -31.86 -22.50
CA ASN A 370 28.36 -32.54 -22.66
C ASN A 370 29.42 -31.84 -23.56
N ALA A 371 30.64 -31.79 -23.02
CA ALA A 371 31.95 -31.82 -23.69
C ALA A 371 32.66 -30.51 -24.10
N GLU A 372 32.33 -29.35 -23.50
CA GLU A 372 33.10 -28.11 -23.68
C GLU A 372 33.45 -27.42 -22.34
N LEU A 373 34.63 -26.78 -22.26
CA LEU A 373 35.11 -26.05 -21.08
C LEU A 373 34.33 -24.74 -20.87
N PRO A 374 34.05 -24.33 -19.61
CA PRO A 374 33.28 -23.14 -19.29
C PRO A 374 33.98 -21.86 -19.75
N ASN A 375 33.19 -20.91 -20.26
CA ASN A 375 33.66 -19.62 -20.76
C ASN A 375 33.78 -18.62 -19.59
N VAL A 376 34.98 -18.09 -19.33
CA VAL A 376 35.27 -17.22 -18.17
C VAL A 376 34.75 -15.77 -18.35
N SER A 377 34.08 -15.47 -19.45
CA SER A 377 33.68 -14.10 -19.83
C SER A 377 32.30 -13.65 -19.32
N GLN A 378 31.70 -14.32 -18.34
CA GLN A 378 30.48 -13.84 -17.67
C GLN A 378 30.64 -13.88 -16.14
N VAL A 379 31.25 -12.81 -15.61
CA VAL A 379 31.27 -12.49 -14.18
C VAL A 379 29.83 -12.11 -13.79
N ALA A 380 29.10 -13.04 -13.17
CA ALA A 380 27.83 -12.72 -12.52
C ALA A 380 28.11 -12.16 -11.13
N PHE A 381 28.06 -10.84 -10.99
CA PHE A 381 27.77 -10.21 -9.71
C PHE A 381 26.28 -10.44 -9.41
N ASP A 382 25.98 -11.51 -8.69
CA ASP A 382 24.65 -11.68 -8.07
C ASP A 382 24.85 -11.74 -6.54
N SER A 383 24.89 -10.55 -5.96
CA SER A 383 25.04 -10.31 -4.53
C SER A 383 23.69 -10.48 -3.81
N SER A 384 23.20 -11.72 -3.76
CA SER A 384 22.03 -12.06 -2.94
C SER A 384 21.97 -13.55 -2.58
N HIS A 385 23.01 -14.09 -1.95
CA HIS A 385 22.91 -15.28 -1.08
C HIS A 385 24.19 -15.46 -0.26
N LEU A 386 24.47 -14.50 0.63
CA LEU A 386 25.52 -14.63 1.66
C LEU A 386 25.06 -14.01 2.98
N ILE A 387 23.85 -14.34 3.44
CA ILE A 387 23.51 -14.31 4.87
C ILE A 387 22.58 -15.49 5.15
N ASN A 388 23.17 -16.60 5.61
CA ASN A 388 22.62 -17.49 6.62
C ASN A 388 23.68 -18.55 6.96
N LYS A 389 24.51 -18.21 7.95
CA LYS A 389 24.99 -19.15 8.96
C LYS A 389 24.55 -18.64 10.31
#